data_AF-A0A3D0TXS8-F1
#
_entry.id   AF-A0A3D0TXS8-F1
#
_cell.length_a   1.000
_cell.length_b   1.000
_cell.length_c   1.000
_cell.angle_alpha   90.00
_cell.angle_beta   90.00
_cell.angle_gamma   90.00
#
_symmetry.space_group_name_H-M   'P 1'
#
loop_
_entity.id
_entity.type
_entity.pdbx_description
1 polymer ?
#
loop_
_entity_poly.entity_id
_entity_poly.type
_entity_poly.pdbx_seq_one_letter_code
_entity_poly.pdbx_strand_id
1 'polypeptide(L)' 'MSNISDEVHEYVLRRAYYRCQIRIEHVCAGEATEVDHIKPVTAGGSDDLDNLQAACGPCNKEKGDTWPWPPAA' A
#
# COMPACT_ATOMS: atom_id res chain seq x y z
N MET A 1 -8.17 12.53 5.69
CA MET A 1 -6.78 12.24 6.12
C MET A 1 -6.81 10.86 6.73
N SER A 2 -5.90 9.97 6.35
CA SER A 2 -5.75 8.65 6.99
C SER A 2 -5.25 8.83 8.42
N ASN A 3 -5.69 7.97 9.34
CA ASN A 3 -5.24 7.96 10.73
C ASN A 3 -4.82 6.54 11.13
N ILE A 4 -3.80 6.02 10.46
CA ILE A 4 -3.17 4.73 10.78
C ILE A 4 -2.22 4.93 11.97
N SER A 5 -2.37 4.13 13.02
CA SER A 5 -1.45 4.13 14.16
C SER A 5 -0.13 3.45 13.82
N ASP A 6 0.94 3.80 14.54
CA ASP A 6 2.25 3.15 14.39
C ASP A 6 2.18 1.62 14.59
N GLU A 7 1.30 1.16 15.48
CA GLU A 7 1.06 -0.26 15.72
C GLU A 7 0.47 -0.96 14.50
N VAL A 8 -0.55 -0.36 13.87
CA VAL A 8 -1.15 -0.88 12.65
C VAL A 8 -0.16 -0.83 11.49
N HIS A 9 0.59 0.27 11.38
CA HIS A 9 1.62 0.45 10.37
C HIS A 9 2.66 -0.69 10.43
N GLU A 10 3.22 -0.91 11.62
CA GLU A 10 4.21 -1.95 11.87
C GLU A 10 3.64 -3.36 11.69
N TYR A 11 2.38 -3.59 12.08
CA TYR A 11 1.70 -4.85 11.84
C TYR A 11 1.58 -5.18 10.34
N VAL A 12 1.19 -4.20 9.51
CA VAL A 12 1.04 -4.39 8.05
C VAL A 12 2.38 -4.70 7.39
N LEU A 13 3.47 -4.04 7.80
CA LEU A 13 4.81 -4.34 7.28
C LEU A 13 5.28 -5.73 7.71
N ARG A 14 5.13 -6.08 8.99
CA ARG A 14 5.55 -7.40 9.52
C ARG A 14 4.78 -8.56 8.92
N ARG A 15 3.45 -8.46 8.74
CA ARG A 15 2.65 -9.55 8.13
C ARG A 15 3.05 -9.84 6.68
N ALA A 16 3.60 -8.83 5.99
CA ALA A 16 4.12 -8.97 4.64
C ALA A 16 5.60 -9.37 4.60
N TYR A 17 6.23 -9.65 5.75
CA TYR A 17 7.67 -9.89 5.88
C TYR A 17 8.51 -8.76 5.29
N TYR A 18 8.04 -7.52 5.40
CA TYR A 18 8.63 -6.33 4.77
C TYR A 18 8.83 -6.50 3.26
N ARG A 19 7.93 -7.25 2.59
CA ARG A 19 7.95 -7.39 1.13
C ARG A 19 6.84 -6.56 0.52
N CYS A 20 7.18 -5.76 -0.49
CA CYS A 20 6.22 -4.98 -1.27
C CYS A 20 5.16 -5.91 -1.87
N GLN A 21 3.88 -5.60 -1.68
CA GLN A 21 2.75 -6.36 -2.19
C GLN A 21 2.22 -5.80 -3.52
N ILE A 22 2.50 -4.53 -3.85
CA ILE A 22 2.08 -3.90 -5.11
C ILE A 22 2.84 -4.47 -6.32
N ARG A 23 4.15 -4.74 -6.18
CA ARG A 23 4.98 -5.46 -7.16
C ARG A 23 4.94 -4.93 -8.61
N ILE A 24 4.90 -3.60 -8.78
CA ILE A 24 4.92 -2.97 -10.11
C ILE A 24 6.20 -3.34 -10.86
N GLU A 25 6.05 -3.83 -12.10
CA GLU A 25 7.17 -4.21 -12.95
C GLU A 25 8.07 -3.01 -13.24
N HIS A 26 9.40 -3.23 -13.21
CA HIS A 26 10.43 -2.19 -13.40
C HIS A 26 10.46 -1.03 -12.38
N VAL A 27 9.52 -0.98 -11.43
CA VAL A 27 9.46 0.05 -10.38
C VAL A 27 9.76 -0.52 -8.99
N CYS A 28 9.37 -1.77 -8.74
CA CYS A 28 9.42 -2.37 -7.41
C CYS A 28 10.85 -2.56 -6.87
N ALA A 29 11.15 -1.94 -5.73
CA ALA A 29 12.40 -2.13 -4.99
C ALA A 29 12.42 -3.40 -4.11
N GLY A 30 11.27 -4.06 -3.95
CA GLY A 30 11.13 -5.35 -3.24
C GLY A 30 10.87 -5.21 -1.75
N GLU A 31 11.64 -4.38 -1.04
CA GLU A 31 11.47 -4.12 0.40
C GLU A 31 10.34 -3.11 0.65
N ALA A 32 9.39 -3.47 1.51
CA ALA A 32 8.30 -2.59 1.92
C ALA A 32 8.71 -1.71 3.10
N THR A 33 8.49 -0.41 2.96
CA THR A 33 8.81 0.62 3.94
C THR A 33 7.60 1.48 4.30
N GLU A 34 6.50 1.31 3.57
CA GLU A 34 5.30 2.14 3.64
C GLU A 34 4.05 1.27 3.65
N VAL A 35 2.97 1.80 4.20
CA VAL A 35 1.62 1.21 4.11
C VAL A 35 0.81 1.96 3.08
N ASP A 36 0.28 1.23 2.10
CA ASP A 36 -0.59 1.72 1.04
C ASP A 36 -2.03 1.28 1.29
N HIS A 37 -2.98 2.14 0.93
CA HIS A 37 -4.39 1.76 0.85
C HIS A 37 -4.67 1.13 -0.50
N ILE A 38 -5.12 -0.13 -0.51
CA ILE A 38 -5.56 -0.86 -1.71
C ILE A 38 -6.57 0.01 -2.48
N LYS A 39 -7.63 0.45 -1.80
CA LYS A 39 -8.52 1.53 -2.24
C LYS A 39 -8.11 2.83 -1.53
N PRO A 40 -7.67 3.87 -2.25
CA PRO A 40 -7.22 5.11 -1.63
C PRO A 40 -8.37 5.84 -0.93
N VAL A 41 -8.03 6.62 0.10
CA VAL A 41 -9.01 7.43 0.86
C VAL A 41 -9.78 8.39 -0.05
N THR A 42 -9.14 8.92 -1.10
CA THR A 42 -9.74 9.78 -2.13
C THR A 42 -10.87 9.10 -2.90
N ALA A 43 -10.84 7.77 -3.01
CA ALA A 43 -11.90 6.95 -3.59
C ALA A 43 -12.88 6.38 -2.54
N GLY A 44 -12.71 6.72 -1.26
CA GLY A 44 -13.52 6.21 -0.14
C GLY A 44 -13.07 4.83 0.36
N GLY A 45 -11.76 4.58 0.43
CA GLY A 45 -11.20 3.45 1.19
C GLY A 45 -11.10 3.74 2.68
N SER A 46 -11.08 2.68 3.49
CA SER A 46 -10.96 2.75 4.96
C SER A 46 -9.53 2.48 5.44
N ASP A 47 -9.24 2.79 6.70
CA ASP A 47 -8.00 2.41 7.38
C ASP A 47 -8.05 0.96 7.93
N ASP A 48 -9.05 0.17 7.53
CA ASP A 48 -9.21 -1.22 7.97
C ASP A 48 -8.09 -2.11 7.41
N LEU A 49 -7.67 -3.11 8.20
CA LEU A 49 -6.53 -3.97 7.88
C LEU A 49 -6.65 -4.72 6.54
N ASP A 50 -7.86 -4.94 6.05
CA ASP A 50 -8.16 -5.57 4.77
C ASP A 50 -7.98 -4.63 3.58
N ASN A 51 -8.05 -3.31 3.79
CA ASN A 51 -7.78 -2.27 2.80
C ASN A 51 -6.33 -1.77 2.83
N LEU A 52 -5.50 -2.21 3.79
CA LEU A 52 -4.09 -1.85 3.85
C LEU A 52 -3.21 -2.91 3.18
N GLN A 53 -2.07 -2.51 2.61
CA GLN A 53 -1.04 -3.41 2.11
C GLN A 53 0.36 -2.83 2.29
N ALA A 54 1.37 -3.68 2.37
CA ALA A 54 2.76 -3.24 2.48
C ALA A 54 3.31 -2.84 1.09
N ALA A 55 3.97 -1.69 0.99
CA ALA A 55 4.49 -1.16 -0.25
C ALA A 55 5.93 -0.66 -0.09
N CYS A 56 6.73 -0.79 -1.16
CA CYS A 56 7.97 -0.03 -1.26
C CYS A 56 7.65 1.39 -1.71
N GLY A 57 8.45 2.38 -1.28
CA GLY A 57 8.24 3.79 -1.66
C GLY A 57 8.03 4.03 -3.16
N PRO A 58 8.83 3.43 -4.08
CA PRO A 58 8.60 3.57 -5.52
C PRO A 58 7.22 3.08 -5.99
N CYS A 59 6.78 1.91 -5.55
CA CYS A 59 5.48 1.37 -5.94
C CYS A 59 4.33 2.18 -5.37
N ASN A 60 4.43 2.59 -4.10
CA ASN A 60 3.40 3.40 -3.45
C ASN A 60 3.22 4.73 -4.20
N LYS A 61 4.34 5.39 -4.52
CA LYS A 61 4.35 6.63 -5.30
C LYS A 61 3.77 6.45 -6.71
N GLU A 62 4.15 5.37 -7.40
CA GLU A 62 3.69 5.11 -8.77
C GLU A 62 2.19 4.78 -8.83
N LYS A 63 1.67 3.99 -7.88
CA LYS A 63 0.23 3.71 -7.76
C LYS A 63 -0.55 5.00 -7.43
N GLY A 64 -0.08 5.76 -6.45
CA GLY A 64 -0.74 6.97 -5.97
C GLY A 64 -2.23 6.74 -5.61
N ASP A 65 -3.08 7.68 -6.03
CA ASP A 65 -4.54 7.61 -5.85
C ASP A 65 -5.26 6.78 -6.95
N THR A 66 -4.53 6.02 -7.77
CA THR A 66 -5.13 5.24 -8.86
C THR A 66 -5.99 4.10 -8.29
N TRP A 67 -7.27 4.08 -8.67
CA TRP A 67 -8.24 3.05 -8.28
C TRP A 67 -9.22 2.77 -9.42
N PRO A 68 -9.52 1.49 -9.75
CA PRO A 68 -8.91 0.27 -9.22
C PRO A 68 -7.44 0.12 -9.63
N TRP A 69 -6.65 -0.56 -8.78
CA TRP A 69 -5.27 -0.95 -9.09
C TRP A 69 -5.14 -2.48 -9.02
N PRO A 70 -4.50 -3.15 -10.02
CA PRO A 70 -4.03 -2.57 -11.28
C PRO A 70 -5.18 -1.98 -12.10
N PRO A 71 -4.94 -0.91 -12.87
CA PRO A 71 -5.97 -0.31 -13.71
C PRO A 71 -6.47 -1.38 -14.69
N ALA A 72 -7.79 -1.42 -14.89
CA ALA A 72 -8.36 -2.25 -15.93
C ALA A 72 -7.73 -1.84 -17.28
N ALA A 73 -7.28 -2.84 -18.04
CA ALA A 73 -6.77 -2.64 -19.40
C ALA A 73 -7.83 -2.04 -20.33
#